data_AF-A0ABD3XYM8-F1
#
_entry.id   AF-A0ABD3XYM8-F1
#
_cell.length_a   1.000
_cell.length_b   1.000
_cell.length_c   1.000
_cell.angle_alpha   90.00
_cell.angle_beta   90.00
_cell.angle_gamma   90.00
#
_symmetry.space_group_name_H-M   'P 1'
#
loop_
_entity.id
_entity.type
_entity.pdbx_description
1 polymer ?
#
loop_
_entity_poly.entity_id
_entity_poly.type
_entity_poly.pdbx_seq_one_letter_code
_entity_poly.pdbx_strand_id
1 'polypeptide(L)'
;MSITDLSTPGLADKRNEPEAIIQKVEVSRLKTYQGEVGLAKEWNENFTDPASPVYKQEASNFISAMDQVYRNIPDKDRYNGTVVDGFRSGSTVVDYRLFWNDKFIQEIVTFPKSNDGQTGQVISEVEINPTDTAVLINLIKYELPNLLGTPLTATPKLQ
;
A
#
# COMPACT_ATOMS: atom_id res chain seq x y z
N MET A 1 -9.97 -32.31 74.92
CA MET A 1 -10.22 -31.05 74.22
C MET A 1 -9.40 -31.09 72.95
N SER A 2 -10.07 -31.11 71.80
CA SER A 2 -9.44 -31.23 70.48
C SER A 2 -8.92 -29.87 70.03
N ILE A 3 -7.65 -29.83 69.64
CA ILE A 3 -7.06 -28.73 68.88
C ILE A 3 -7.32 -29.02 67.41
N THR A 4 -8.26 -28.28 66.82
CA THR A 4 -8.47 -28.29 65.37
C THR A 4 -7.47 -27.31 64.76
N ASP A 5 -6.46 -27.85 64.10
CA ASP A 5 -5.55 -27.10 63.24
C ASP A 5 -6.31 -26.69 61.97
N LEU A 6 -6.72 -25.41 61.89
CA LEU A 6 -7.24 -24.80 60.69
C LEU A 6 -6.05 -24.30 59.87
N SER A 7 -5.46 -25.22 59.11
CA SER A 7 -4.54 -24.90 58.04
C SER A 7 -5.33 -24.23 56.92
N THR A 8 -5.50 -22.90 57.01
CA THR A 8 -5.94 -22.09 55.87
C THR A 8 -4.86 -22.19 54.79
N PRO A 9 -5.14 -22.71 53.58
CA PRO A 9 -4.18 -22.64 52.49
C PRO A 9 -3.90 -21.18 52.19
N GLY A 10 -2.67 -20.75 52.43
CA GLY A 10 -2.19 -19.41 52.12
C GLY A 10 -2.48 -19.08 50.67
N LEU A 11 -2.98 -17.86 50.47
CA LEU A 11 -3.24 -17.26 49.16
C LEU A 11 -2.04 -17.49 48.24
N ALA A 12 -2.29 -18.10 47.08
CA ALA A 12 -1.35 -18.05 45.97
C ALA A 12 -1.06 -16.58 45.66
N ASP A 13 0.22 -16.21 45.72
CA ASP A 13 0.73 -14.88 45.37
C ASP A 13 0.40 -14.62 43.89
N LYS A 14 -0.64 -13.82 43.62
CA LYS A 14 -1.08 -13.46 42.27
C LYS A 14 -0.07 -12.57 41.51
N ARG A 15 1.09 -12.24 42.09
CA ARG A 15 2.08 -11.33 41.49
C ARG A 15 2.94 -11.93 40.38
N ASN A 16 2.77 -13.21 40.04
CA ASN A 16 3.61 -13.90 39.05
C ASN A 16 2.81 -14.56 37.90
N GLU A 17 1.55 -14.18 37.66
CA GLU A 17 0.86 -14.64 36.45
C GLU A 17 1.50 -13.95 35.23
N PRO A 18 1.99 -14.70 34.23
CA PRO A 18 2.66 -14.10 33.10
C PRO A 18 1.63 -13.34 32.26
N GLU A 19 1.73 -12.00 32.25
CA GLU A 19 0.81 -11.13 31.52
C GLU A 19 1.03 -11.22 30.00
N ALA A 20 -0.02 -10.92 29.23
CA ALA A 20 0.11 -10.77 27.79
C ALA A 20 1.02 -9.59 27.45
N ILE A 21 1.97 -9.80 26.53
CA ILE A 21 2.85 -8.75 26.04
C ILE A 21 2.19 -8.11 24.82
N ILE A 22 2.00 -6.79 24.86
CA ILE A 22 1.47 -6.00 23.74
C ILE A 22 2.62 -5.22 23.11
N GLN A 23 2.83 -5.39 21.81
CA GLN A 23 3.81 -4.64 21.02
C GLN A 23 3.11 -3.93 19.86
N LYS A 24 3.46 -2.67 19.64
CA LYS A 24 3.02 -1.90 18.46
C LYS A 24 4.21 -1.67 17.55
N VAL A 25 4.12 -2.14 16.33
CA VAL A 25 5.20 -2.06 15.33
C VAL A 25 4.68 -1.33 14.11
N GLU A 26 5.39 -0.28 13.69
CA GLU A 26 5.15 0.34 12.38
C GLU A 26 5.75 -0.54 11.29
N VAL A 27 4.93 -0.92 10.32
CA VAL A 27 5.37 -1.68 9.14
C VAL A 27 4.96 -0.93 7.88
N SER A 28 5.72 -1.10 6.80
CA SER A 28 5.36 -0.60 5.48
C SER A 28 4.93 -1.76 4.59
N ARG A 29 3.79 -1.62 3.92
CA ARG A 29 3.29 -2.60 2.95
C ARG A 29 3.19 -1.95 1.59
N LEU A 30 3.63 -2.68 0.57
CA LEU A 30 3.42 -2.28 -0.81
C LEU A 30 1.95 -2.45 -1.16
N LYS A 31 1.30 -1.35 -1.52
CA LYS A 31 -0.04 -1.29 -2.08
C LYS A 31 0.06 -0.99 -3.56
N THR A 32 -0.82 -1.63 -4.32
CA THR A 32 -0.88 -1.47 -5.77
C THR A 32 -2.22 -0.84 -6.12
N TYR A 33 -2.18 0.19 -6.96
CA TYR A 33 -3.36 0.84 -7.50
C TYR A 33 -3.41 0.65 -9.00
N GLN A 34 -4.56 0.25 -9.55
CA GLN A 34 -4.76 0.12 -10.99
C GLN A 34 -5.34 1.41 -11.55
N GLY A 35 -4.74 1.92 -12.62
CA GLY A 35 -5.12 3.18 -13.21
C GLY A 35 -5.37 3.11 -14.71
N GLU A 36 -6.22 4.02 -15.17
CA GLU A 36 -6.53 4.23 -16.58
C GLU A 36 -6.46 5.73 -16.87
N VAL A 37 -5.79 6.11 -17.97
CA VAL A 37 -5.78 7.49 -18.45
C VAL A 37 -5.81 7.55 -19.98
N GLY A 38 -6.74 8.33 -20.53
CA GLY A 38 -6.84 8.58 -21.96
C GLY A 38 -6.00 9.78 -22.37
N LEU A 39 -5.14 9.62 -23.37
CA LEU A 39 -4.29 10.68 -23.93
C LEU A 39 -4.89 11.18 -25.24
N ALA A 40 -4.86 12.50 -25.48
CA ALA A 40 -5.31 13.11 -26.74
C ALA A 40 -4.27 12.94 -27.84
N LYS A 41 -3.98 11.68 -28.16
CA LYS A 41 -2.97 11.23 -29.13
C LYS A 41 -3.56 10.17 -30.03
N GLU A 42 -3.24 10.26 -31.32
CA GLU A 42 -3.65 9.27 -32.30
C GLU A 42 -3.11 7.88 -31.95
N TRP A 43 -3.94 6.88 -32.18
CA TRP A 43 -3.57 5.48 -31.96
C TRP A 43 -2.45 5.06 -32.90
N ASN A 44 -1.46 4.33 -32.38
CA ASN A 44 -0.40 3.71 -33.15
C ASN A 44 -0.49 2.19 -32.99
N GLU A 45 -0.57 1.45 -34.10
CA GLU A 45 -0.71 -0.02 -34.06
C GLU A 45 0.46 -0.72 -33.35
N ASN A 46 1.65 -0.10 -33.34
CA ASN A 46 2.82 -0.63 -32.62
C ASN A 46 2.64 -0.62 -31.08
N PHE A 47 1.62 0.05 -30.56
CA PHE A 47 1.25 -0.03 -29.14
C PHE A 47 0.64 -1.37 -28.74
N THR A 48 0.29 -2.24 -29.70
CA THR A 48 -0.15 -3.62 -29.44
C THR A 48 1.01 -4.57 -29.13
N ASP A 49 2.25 -4.18 -29.45
CA ASP A 49 3.44 -4.99 -29.23
C ASP A 49 4.35 -4.36 -28.15
N PRO A 50 4.38 -4.90 -26.91
CA PRO A 50 5.26 -4.44 -25.84
C PRO A 50 6.75 -4.52 -26.18
N ALA A 51 7.14 -5.34 -27.16
CA ALA A 51 8.53 -5.42 -27.60
C ALA A 51 8.93 -4.29 -28.55
N SER A 52 7.95 -3.60 -29.16
CA SER A 52 8.22 -2.58 -30.17
C SER A 52 8.97 -1.38 -29.59
N PRO A 53 9.87 -0.74 -30.35
CA PRO A 53 10.57 0.46 -29.90
C PRO A 53 9.61 1.60 -29.55
N VAL A 54 8.50 1.73 -30.31
CA VAL A 54 7.50 2.77 -30.12
C VAL A 54 6.73 2.58 -28.81
N TYR A 55 6.31 1.34 -28.50
CA TYR A 55 5.71 1.01 -27.21
C TYR A 55 6.65 1.35 -26.07
N LYS A 56 7.90 0.87 -26.12
CA LYS A 56 8.87 1.06 -25.03
C LYS A 56 9.16 2.53 -24.78
N GLN A 57 9.32 3.30 -25.85
CA GLN A 57 9.54 4.74 -25.73
C GLN A 57 8.34 5.43 -25.09
N GLU A 58 7.11 5.11 -25.52
CA GLU A 58 5.91 5.72 -24.97
C GLU A 58 5.69 5.33 -23.51
N ALA A 59 5.85 4.06 -23.18
CA ALA A 59 5.76 3.56 -21.81
C ALA A 59 6.80 4.23 -20.91
N SER A 60 8.04 4.37 -21.40
CA SER A 60 9.11 5.06 -20.67
C SER A 60 8.80 6.54 -20.45
N ASN A 61 8.24 7.23 -21.46
CA ASN A 61 7.84 8.63 -21.35
C ASN A 61 6.73 8.79 -20.31
N PHE A 62 5.72 7.91 -20.37
CA PHE A 62 4.63 7.90 -19.41
C PHE A 62 5.13 7.65 -17.98
N ILE A 63 5.94 6.61 -17.76
CA ILE A 63 6.54 6.28 -16.46
C ILE A 63 7.36 7.46 -15.93
N SER A 64 8.19 8.08 -16.79
CA SER A 64 9.03 9.22 -16.40
C SER A 64 8.18 10.42 -15.98
N ALA A 65 7.08 10.68 -16.68
CA ALA A 65 6.16 11.75 -16.32
C ALA A 65 5.46 11.44 -14.99
N MET A 66 4.96 10.22 -14.78
CA MET A 66 4.34 9.80 -13.52
C MET A 66 5.31 9.87 -12.34
N ASP A 67 6.58 9.49 -12.54
CA ASP A 67 7.65 9.65 -11.57
C ASP A 67 7.85 11.12 -11.19
N GLN A 68 7.82 12.03 -12.16
CA GLN A 68 7.90 13.47 -11.88
C GLN A 68 6.67 13.99 -11.13
N VAL A 69 5.46 13.53 -11.48
CA VAL A 69 4.24 13.92 -10.76
C VAL A 69 4.35 13.54 -9.28
N TYR A 70 4.72 12.31 -8.97
CA TYR A 70 4.65 11.79 -7.59
C TYR A 70 5.92 11.96 -6.77
N ARG A 71 7.08 12.20 -7.38
CA ARG A 71 8.30 12.51 -6.61
C ARG A 71 8.36 13.96 -6.14
N ASN A 72 7.43 14.81 -6.58
CA ASN A 72 7.38 16.23 -6.24
C ASN A 72 6.33 16.57 -5.15
N ILE A 73 5.68 15.57 -4.56
CA ILE A 73 4.67 15.79 -3.51
C ILE A 73 5.24 15.50 -2.11
N PRO A 74 4.61 16.00 -1.03
CA PRO A 74 5.08 15.78 0.35
C PRO A 74 5.29 14.29 0.70
N ASP A 75 4.44 13.41 0.18
CA ASP A 75 4.45 11.97 0.45
C ASP A 75 5.32 11.15 -0.53
N LYS A 76 6.24 11.80 -1.27
CA LYS A 76 7.07 11.18 -2.31
C LYS A 76 7.85 9.92 -1.85
N ASP A 77 8.20 9.83 -0.58
CA ASP A 77 8.99 8.70 -0.05
C ASP A 77 8.18 7.40 0.01
N ARG A 78 6.85 7.51 -0.09
CA ARG A 78 5.93 6.38 -0.17
C ARG A 78 5.73 5.91 -1.60
N TYR A 79 5.93 6.77 -2.60
CA TYR A 79 5.82 6.39 -4.00
C TYR A 79 6.98 5.46 -4.41
N ASN A 80 6.63 4.24 -4.82
CA ASN A 80 7.59 3.19 -5.17
C ASN A 80 7.71 2.94 -6.68
N GLY A 81 6.85 3.58 -7.50
CA GLY A 81 6.98 3.57 -8.96
C GLY A 81 5.68 3.39 -9.71
N THR A 82 5.80 3.43 -11.04
CA THR A 82 4.72 3.18 -12.01
C THR A 82 5.15 2.11 -13.00
N VAL A 83 4.23 1.25 -13.39
CA VAL A 83 4.39 0.31 -14.50
C VAL A 83 3.24 0.51 -15.48
N VAL A 84 3.55 0.55 -16.78
CA VAL A 84 2.54 0.51 -17.85
C VAL A 84 2.22 -0.95 -18.12
N ASP A 85 0.95 -1.32 -17.99
CA ASP A 85 0.46 -2.67 -18.29
C ASP A 85 0.07 -2.81 -19.77
N GLY A 86 -0.31 -1.71 -20.41
CA GLY A 86 -0.67 -1.73 -21.83
C GLY A 86 -1.21 -0.41 -22.35
N PHE A 87 -1.47 -0.42 -23.66
CA PHE A 87 -2.20 0.64 -24.34
C PHE A 87 -3.40 0.05 -25.05
N ARG A 88 -4.52 0.78 -25.08
CA ARG A 88 -5.75 0.38 -25.79
C ARG A 88 -6.19 1.42 -26.81
N SER A 89 -6.77 0.92 -27.90
CA SER A 89 -7.29 1.72 -29.01
C SER A 89 -8.43 2.63 -28.54
N GLY A 90 -8.41 3.87 -29.02
CA GLY A 90 -9.22 5.01 -28.59
C GLY A 90 -8.37 6.28 -28.73
N SER A 91 -8.71 7.37 -28.03
CA SER A 91 -7.70 8.40 -27.75
C SER A 91 -6.68 7.77 -26.79
N THR A 92 -5.59 7.23 -27.36
CA THR A 92 -4.60 6.31 -26.75
C THR A 92 -4.74 6.18 -25.24
N VAL A 93 -5.36 5.09 -24.79
CA VAL A 93 -5.61 4.85 -23.36
C VAL A 93 -4.45 4.06 -22.79
N VAL A 94 -3.86 4.55 -21.69
CA VAL A 94 -2.79 3.88 -20.96
C VAL A 94 -3.39 3.19 -19.74
N ASP A 95 -3.20 1.87 -19.65
CA ASP A 95 -3.47 1.10 -18.45
C ASP A 95 -2.16 0.95 -17.67
N TYR A 96 -2.19 1.25 -16.38
CA TYR A 96 -0.98 1.28 -15.55
C TYR A 96 -1.25 0.86 -14.11
N ARG A 97 -0.17 0.55 -13.39
CA ARG A 97 -0.17 0.31 -11.95
C ARG A 97 0.75 1.29 -11.24
N LEU A 98 0.27 1.83 -10.12
CA LEU A 98 1.07 2.59 -9.17
C LEU A 98 1.39 1.74 -7.96
N PHE A 99 2.59 1.93 -7.44
CA PHE A 99 3.08 1.25 -6.27
C PHE A 99 3.35 2.25 -5.16
N TRP A 100 2.75 2.04 -3.99
CA TRP A 100 2.85 2.92 -2.84
C TRP A 100 3.15 2.11 -1.58
N ASN A 101 4.09 2.58 -0.77
CA ASN A 101 4.39 2.01 0.53
C ASN A 101 3.49 2.69 1.57
N ASP A 102 2.37 2.03 1.86
CA ASP A 102 1.45 2.48 2.90
C ASP A 102 1.93 1.99 4.26
N LYS A 103 1.69 2.81 5.28
CA LYS A 103 2.13 2.54 6.64
C LYS A 103 1.02 1.84 7.40
N PHE A 104 1.38 0.88 8.23
CA PHE A 104 0.44 0.16 9.08
C PHE A 104 1.02 0.08 10.48
N ILE A 105 0.16 0.09 11.48
CA ILE A 105 0.50 -0.32 12.82
C ILE A 105 0.03 -1.75 13.00
N GLN A 106 0.98 -2.65 13.29
CA GLN A 106 0.67 -3.98 13.78
C GLN A 106 0.67 -3.97 15.30
N GLU A 107 -0.45 -4.36 15.89
CA GLU A 107 -0.53 -4.67 17.31
C GLU A 107 -0.41 -6.18 17.49
N ILE A 108 0.66 -6.58 18.17
CA ILE A 108 1.02 -7.97 18.41
C ILE A 108 0.76 -8.24 19.89
N VAL A 109 -0.22 -9.09 20.16
CA VAL A 109 -0.54 -9.56 21.51
C VAL A 109 0.01 -10.97 21.66
N THR A 110 1.04 -11.11 22.49
CA THR A 110 1.67 -12.41 22.79
C THR A 110 1.17 -12.90 24.14
N PHE A 111 0.51 -14.05 24.13
CA PHE A 111 0.03 -14.68 25.36
C PHE A 111 1.13 -15.52 25.98
N PRO A 112 1.17 -15.62 27.31
CA PRO A 112 2.11 -16.48 27.99
C PRO A 112 2.01 -17.93 27.54
N LYS A 113 3.11 -18.67 27.67
CA LYS A 113 3.17 -20.08 27.33
C LYS A 113 2.18 -20.86 28.21
N SER A 114 1.23 -21.57 27.61
CA SER A 114 0.37 -22.49 28.34
C SER A 114 1.16 -23.70 28.84
N ASN A 115 0.60 -24.43 29.80
CA ASN A 115 1.27 -25.57 30.44
C ASN A 115 1.59 -26.73 29.46
N ASP A 116 0.94 -26.76 28.30
CA ASP A 116 1.22 -27.69 27.18
C ASP A 116 2.37 -27.22 26.27
N GLY A 117 2.96 -26.07 26.58
CA GLY A 117 4.11 -25.51 25.90
C GLY A 117 3.79 -24.66 24.68
N GLN A 118 2.52 -24.37 24.40
CA GLN A 118 2.14 -23.50 23.28
C GLN A 118 2.16 -22.02 23.68
N THR A 119 2.60 -21.16 22.76
CA THR A 119 2.52 -19.70 22.91
C THR A 119 1.54 -19.19 21.86
N GLY A 120 0.49 -18.48 22.30
CA GLY A 120 -0.47 -17.86 21.39
C GLY A 120 -0.03 -16.46 20.97
N GLN A 121 -0.28 -16.11 19.71
CA GLN A 121 -0.11 -14.74 19.23
C GLN A 121 -1.35 -14.31 18.45
N VAL A 122 -1.87 -13.13 18.76
CA VAL A 122 -2.88 -12.45 17.94
C VAL A 122 -2.22 -11.22 17.33
N ILE A 123 -2.42 -11.03 16.03
CA ILE A 123 -1.91 -9.89 15.28
C ILE A 123 -3.12 -9.14 14.71
N SER A 124 -3.23 -7.86 15.00
CA SER A 124 -4.15 -6.95 14.33
C SER A 124 -3.36 -5.89 13.57
N GLU A 125 -3.90 -5.43 12.44
CA GLU A 125 -3.24 -4.46 11.57
C GLU A 125 -4.21 -3.33 11.24
N VAL A 126 -3.74 -2.09 11.38
CA VAL A 126 -4.50 -0.88 11.06
C VAL A 126 -3.66 -0.03 10.11
N GLU A 127 -4.23 0.33 8.95
CA GLU A 127 -3.61 1.26 8.01
C GLU A 127 -3.56 2.66 8.61
N ILE A 128 -2.38 3.26 8.56
CA ILE A 128 -2.14 4.64 9.01
C ILE A 128 -1.71 5.48 7.82
N ASN A 129 -2.28 6.67 7.72
CA ASN A 129 -2.09 7.60 6.61
C ASN A 129 -2.38 6.95 5.24
N PRO A 130 -3.57 6.37 5.01
CA PRO A 130 -3.87 5.71 3.73
C PRO A 130 -3.59 6.67 2.56
N THR A 131 -3.03 6.16 1.47
CA THR A 131 -2.83 6.98 0.27
C THR A 131 -4.20 7.39 -0.29
N ASP A 132 -4.45 8.70 -0.36
CA ASP A 132 -5.70 9.28 -0.86
C ASP A 132 -5.72 9.26 -2.40
N THR A 133 -6.50 8.35 -2.97
CA THR A 133 -6.62 8.17 -4.42
C THR A 133 -7.19 9.40 -5.12
N ALA A 134 -8.01 10.21 -4.47
CA ALA A 134 -8.54 11.44 -5.06
C ALA A 134 -7.44 12.49 -5.24
N VAL A 135 -6.51 12.59 -4.29
CA VAL A 135 -5.31 13.44 -4.41
C VAL A 135 -4.43 12.94 -5.56
N LEU A 136 -4.18 11.63 -5.65
CA LEU A 136 -3.40 11.06 -6.74
C LEU A 136 -4.02 11.31 -8.12
N ILE A 137 -5.35 11.15 -8.24
CA ILE A 137 -6.10 11.43 -9.49
C ILE A 137 -5.99 12.90 -9.87
N ASN A 138 -6.12 13.82 -8.90
CA ASN A 138 -6.00 15.25 -9.15
C ASN A 138 -4.60 15.62 -9.67
N LEU A 139 -3.54 15.05 -9.08
CA LEU A 139 -2.17 15.26 -9.54
C LEU A 139 -1.99 14.82 -11.00
N ILE A 140 -2.49 13.63 -11.36
CA ILE A 140 -2.47 13.17 -12.76
C ILE A 140 -3.22 14.15 -13.66
N LYS A 141 -4.44 14.54 -13.25
CA LYS A 141 -5.32 15.39 -14.06
C LYS A 141 -4.67 16.74 -14.41
N TYR A 142 -3.92 17.33 -13.49
CA TYR A 142 -3.37 18.68 -13.66
C TYR A 142 -1.91 18.71 -14.10
N GLU A 143 -1.07 17.77 -13.67
CA GLU A 143 0.37 17.80 -13.94
C GLU A 143 0.77 16.94 -15.15
N LEU A 144 0.17 15.76 -15.30
CA LEU A 144 0.57 14.82 -16.35
C LEU A 144 0.46 15.42 -17.77
N PRO A 145 -0.59 16.20 -18.13
CA PRO A 145 -0.68 16.82 -19.44
C PRO A 145 0.46 17.77 -19.76
N ASN A 146 0.93 18.51 -18.77
CA ASN A 146 2.01 19.47 -18.94
C ASN A 146 3.34 18.75 -19.19
N LEU A 147 3.54 17.60 -18.53
CA LEU A 147 4.75 16.79 -18.66
C LEU A 147 4.79 15.99 -19.96
N LEU A 148 3.64 15.50 -20.42
CA LEU A 148 3.54 14.75 -21.68
C LEU A 148 3.34 15.64 -22.90
N GLY A 149 3.00 16.92 -22.71
CA GLY A 149 2.65 17.83 -23.80
C GLY A 149 1.37 17.41 -24.55
N THR A 150 0.52 16.59 -23.94
CA THR A 150 -0.74 16.12 -24.53
C THR A 150 -1.86 16.19 -23.49
N PRO A 151 -3.04 16.77 -23.83
CA PRO A 151 -4.16 16.81 -22.90
C PRO A 151 -4.74 15.42 -22.67
N LEU A 152 -5.47 15.27 -21.56
CA LEU A 152 -6.22 14.05 -21.30
C LEU A 152 -7.56 14.08 -22.04
N THR A 153 -8.05 12.92 -22.45
CA THR A 153 -9.38 12.78 -23.08
C THR A 153 -10.47 12.35 -22.12
N ALA A 154 -10.10 11.91 -20.91
CA ALA A 154 -11.01 11.52 -19.85
C ALA A 154 -10.39 11.78 -18.48
N THR A 155 -11.24 11.83 -17.44
CA THR A 155 -10.78 11.84 -16.05
C THR A 155 -10.01 10.55 -15.76
N PRO A 156 -8.78 10.63 -15.22
CA PRO A 156 -8.03 9.46 -14.79
C PRO A 156 -8.83 8.65 -13.77
N LYS A 157 -8.69 7.33 -13.85
CA LYS A 157 -9.24 6.41 -12.85
C LYS A 157 -8.10 5.81 -12.05
N LEU A 158 -8.38 5.51 -10.78
CA LEU A 158 -7.49 4.79 -9.88
C LEU A 158 -8.34 3.91 -8.95
N GLN A 159 -8.05 2.62 -8.88
CA GLN A 159 -8.77 1.61 -8.08
C GLN A 159 -7.80 0.81 -7.21
#